data_AF-A0A1E3UCQ4-F1
#
_entry.id   AF-A0A1E3UCQ4-F1
#
_cell.length_a   1.000
_cell.length_b   1.000
_cell.length_c   1.000
_cell.angle_alpha   90.00
_cell.angle_beta   90.00
_cell.angle_gamma   90.00
#
_symmetry.space_group_name_H-M   'P 1'
#
loop_
_entity.id
_entity.type
_entity.pdbx_description
1 polymer ?
#
loop_
_entity_poly.entity_id
_entity_poly.type
_entity_poly.pdbx_seq_one_letter_code
_entity_poly.pdbx_strand_id
1 'polypeptide(L)'
;MIRSAARRIMGMVTAILLLSALSGCSRQEPEEKVVIRILYSNNFKRVEELVESVYDDIDLQIEISPYSSEQLRRLDRGVGPELVISPQPDSNLVKKFLLDISDTKASAAYDGTIMNALKLEGKTYLLPLPGVYSGYIINETLFERAGLAMPANNTELVSALAELKEKGLGLGEDNINFSIMSDYNTSVGMFYVG
;
A
#
# COMPACT_ATOMS: atom_id res chain seq x y z
N MET A 1 -24.79 62.23 -45.70
CA MET A 1 -24.13 61.89 -44.41
C MET A 1 -24.42 60.47 -43.90
N ILE A 2 -25.64 59.93 -44.08
CA ILE A 2 -26.09 58.64 -43.51
C ILE A 2 -25.29 57.40 -43.99
N ARG A 3 -24.85 57.38 -45.26
CA ARG A 3 -24.09 56.25 -45.83
C ARG A 3 -22.67 56.06 -45.25
N SER A 4 -22.07 57.12 -44.70
CA SER A 4 -20.70 57.07 -44.14
C SER A 4 -20.66 56.50 -42.72
N ALA A 5 -21.70 56.78 -41.92
CA ALA A 5 -21.86 56.25 -40.58
C ALA A 5 -22.13 54.74 -40.60
N ALA A 6 -22.96 54.27 -41.53
CA ALA A 6 -23.26 52.85 -41.70
C ALA A 6 -22.01 52.02 -42.05
N ARG A 7 -21.10 52.53 -42.89
CA ARG A 7 -19.82 51.84 -43.21
C ARG A 7 -18.85 51.80 -42.04
N ARG A 8 -18.80 52.85 -41.21
CA ARG A 8 -17.97 52.89 -40.00
C ARG A 8 -18.47 51.93 -38.92
N ILE A 9 -19.78 51.86 -38.73
CA ILE A 9 -20.41 50.92 -37.79
C ILE A 9 -20.21 49.47 -38.24
N MET A 10 -20.38 49.19 -39.54
CA MET A 10 -20.15 47.85 -40.08
C MET A 10 -18.69 47.40 -39.90
N GLY A 11 -17.71 48.25 -40.22
CA GLY A 11 -16.29 47.91 -40.05
C GLY A 11 -15.88 47.68 -38.58
N MET A 12 -16.50 48.40 -37.64
CA MET A 12 -16.23 48.25 -36.21
C MET A 12 -16.84 46.94 -35.66
N VAL A 13 -18.03 46.55 -36.14
CA VAL A 13 -18.66 45.27 -35.78
C VAL A 13 -17.88 44.07 -36.32
N THR A 14 -17.35 44.16 -37.55
CA THR A 14 -16.52 43.08 -38.13
C THR A 14 -15.18 42.93 -37.39
N ALA A 15 -14.56 44.03 -36.97
CA ALA A 15 -13.32 43.99 -36.19
C ALA A 15 -13.51 43.39 -34.79
N ILE A 16 -14.64 43.69 -34.12
CA ILE A 16 -14.98 43.10 -32.81
C ILE A 16 -15.26 41.60 -32.93
N LEU A 17 -15.93 41.16 -33.99
CA LEU A 17 -16.16 39.74 -34.28
C LEU A 17 -14.84 38.98 -34.56
N LEU A 18 -13.89 39.60 -35.26
CA LEU A 18 -12.57 39.01 -35.52
C LEU A 18 -11.70 38.96 -34.25
N LEU A 19 -11.80 39.95 -33.37
CA LEU A 19 -11.11 39.95 -32.08
C LEU A 19 -11.68 38.92 -31.10
N SER A 20 -12.99 38.64 -31.15
CA SER A 20 -13.60 37.56 -30.36
C SER A 20 -13.25 36.14 -30.83
N ALA A 21 -12.81 35.98 -32.09
CA ALA A 21 -12.37 34.69 -32.62
C ALA A 21 -10.91 34.34 -32.23
N LEU A 22 -10.13 35.33 -31.78
CA LEU A 22 -8.75 35.15 -31.31
C LEU A 22 -8.65 34.89 -29.80
N SER A 23 -9.75 35.04 -29.06
CA SER A 23 -9.87 34.61 -27.66
C SER A 23 -10.22 33.12 -27.53
N GLY A 24 -9.74 32.31 -28.47
CA GLY A 24 -9.62 30.87 -28.28
C GLY A 24 -8.53 30.63 -27.25
N CYS A 25 -8.86 30.83 -25.97
CA CYS A 25 -8.08 30.26 -24.88
C CYS A 25 -7.87 28.80 -25.24
N SER A 26 -6.61 28.40 -25.45
CA SER A 26 -6.22 27.00 -25.40
C SER A 26 -6.55 26.51 -24.00
N ARG A 27 -7.81 26.10 -23.78
CA ARG A 27 -8.10 25.11 -22.76
C ARG A 27 -7.36 23.87 -23.24
N GLN A 28 -6.13 23.68 -22.75
CA GLN A 28 -5.58 22.35 -22.65
C GLN A 28 -6.66 21.55 -21.94
N GLU A 29 -7.31 20.64 -22.67
CA GLU A 29 -8.09 19.61 -22.00
C GLU A 29 -7.12 18.96 -21.00
N PRO A 30 -7.53 18.78 -19.73
CA PRO A 30 -6.67 18.09 -18.78
C PRO A 30 -6.28 16.76 -19.41
N GLU A 31 -4.97 16.52 -19.54
CA GLU A 31 -4.48 15.24 -20.06
C GLU A 31 -5.11 14.13 -19.21
N GLU A 32 -5.74 13.17 -19.89
CA GLU A 32 -6.39 12.05 -19.21
C GLU A 32 -5.31 11.22 -18.51
N LYS A 33 -5.34 11.21 -17.18
CA LYS A 33 -4.36 10.50 -16.37
C LYS A 33 -4.46 8.99 -16.59
N VAL A 34 -3.32 8.31 -16.53
CA VAL A 34 -3.25 6.85 -16.46
C VAL A 34 -3.69 6.40 -15.07
N VAL A 35 -4.84 5.73 -15.01
CA VAL A 35 -5.36 5.17 -13.76
C VAL A 35 -4.66 3.85 -13.46
N ILE A 36 -4.02 3.75 -12.29
CA ILE A 36 -3.39 2.53 -11.77
C ILE A 36 -4.11 2.14 -10.48
N ARG A 37 -4.62 0.91 -10.40
CA ARG A 37 -5.39 0.44 -9.24
C ARG A 37 -4.61 -0.53 -8.38
N ILE A 38 -4.86 -0.44 -7.08
CA ILE A 38 -4.44 -1.39 -6.06
C ILE A 38 -5.67 -1.86 -5.30
N LEU A 39 -5.78 -3.17 -5.04
CA LEU A 39 -6.78 -3.72 -4.13
C LEU A 39 -6.09 -4.29 -2.89
N TYR A 40 -6.33 -3.71 -1.71
CA TYR A 40 -5.66 -4.14 -0.48
C TYR A 40 -6.52 -3.99 0.78
N SER A 41 -6.11 -4.62 1.88
CA SER A 41 -6.85 -4.56 3.15
C SER A 41 -6.60 -3.29 3.96
N ASN A 42 -5.68 -2.42 3.52
CA ASN A 42 -5.35 -1.17 4.19
C ASN A 42 -5.17 -0.02 3.19
N ASN A 43 -5.23 1.21 3.66
CA ASN A 43 -5.03 2.42 2.86
C ASN A 43 -3.53 2.75 2.73
N PHE A 44 -3.12 3.20 1.54
CA PHE A 44 -1.79 3.70 1.24
C PHE A 44 -1.76 5.19 0.89
N LYS A 45 -2.57 6.02 1.55
CA LYS A 45 -2.70 7.46 1.26
C LYS A 45 -1.37 8.20 1.07
N ARG A 46 -0.36 7.91 1.90
CA ARG A 46 0.98 8.53 1.75
C ARG A 46 1.72 8.07 0.49
N VAL A 47 1.47 6.85 0.02
CA VAL A 47 2.02 6.33 -1.24
C VAL A 47 1.30 6.96 -2.43
N GLU A 48 -0.03 7.10 -2.35
CA GLU A 48 -0.83 7.86 -3.34
C GLU A 48 -0.32 9.29 -3.48
N GLU A 49 -0.24 10.03 -2.36
CA GLU A 49 0.32 11.39 -2.33
C GLU A 49 1.74 11.46 -2.91
N LEU A 50 2.60 10.49 -2.60
CA LEU A 50 3.96 10.43 -3.11
C LEU A 50 3.99 10.19 -4.63
N VAL A 51 3.27 9.17 -5.11
CA VAL A 51 3.23 8.81 -6.54
C VAL A 51 2.72 9.99 -7.36
N GLU A 52 1.60 10.59 -6.98
CA GLU A 52 1.01 11.71 -7.72
C GLU A 52 1.81 13.01 -7.62
N SER A 53 2.66 13.16 -6.59
CA SER A 53 3.61 14.28 -6.51
C SER A 53 4.82 14.12 -7.42
N VAL A 54 5.16 12.88 -7.81
CA VAL A 54 6.31 12.53 -8.65
C VAL A 54 5.91 12.37 -10.11
N TYR A 55 4.70 11.86 -10.36
CA TYR A 55 4.14 11.57 -11.69
C TYR A 55 2.81 12.30 -11.84
N ASP A 56 2.78 13.37 -12.64
CA ASP A 56 1.60 14.20 -12.86
C ASP A 56 0.56 13.55 -13.79
N ASP A 57 0.98 12.57 -14.58
CA ASP A 57 0.20 11.78 -15.51
C ASP A 57 -0.42 10.52 -14.90
N ILE A 58 -0.16 10.20 -13.62
CA ILE A 58 -0.70 9.03 -12.92
C ILE A 58 -1.82 9.45 -11.94
N ASP A 59 -2.86 8.62 -11.88
CA ASP A 59 -3.90 8.60 -10.84
C ASP A 59 -3.83 7.23 -10.12
N LEU A 60 -3.38 7.22 -8.87
CA LEU A 60 -3.22 5.97 -8.11
C LEU A 60 -4.47 5.70 -7.26
N GLN A 61 -5.32 4.79 -7.70
CA GLN A 61 -6.56 4.47 -7.01
C GLN A 61 -6.41 3.27 -6.08
N ILE A 62 -6.63 3.48 -4.79
CA ILE A 62 -6.57 2.44 -3.76
C ILE A 62 -7.99 2.01 -3.39
N GLU A 63 -8.34 0.78 -3.70
CA GLU A 63 -9.57 0.15 -3.26
C GLU A 63 -9.31 -0.72 -2.02
N ILE A 64 -10.13 -0.52 -0.98
CA ILE A 64 -10.03 -1.29 0.26
C ILE A 64 -10.93 -2.52 0.17
N SER A 65 -10.33 -3.71 0.29
CA SER A 65 -11.04 -4.98 0.45
C SER A 65 -10.44 -5.79 1.59
N PRO A 66 -11.25 -6.25 2.56
CA PRO A 66 -10.76 -7.11 3.64
C PRO A 66 -10.43 -8.53 3.17
N TYR A 67 -10.80 -8.90 1.93
CA TYR A 67 -10.66 -10.24 1.40
C TYR A 67 -9.64 -10.29 0.26
N SER A 68 -8.52 -10.99 0.46
CA SER A 68 -7.51 -11.23 -0.58
C SER A 68 -8.04 -12.08 -1.75
N SER A 69 -9.04 -12.91 -1.50
CA SER A 69 -9.72 -13.71 -2.52
C SER A 69 -10.43 -12.86 -3.58
N GLU A 70 -10.84 -11.63 -3.24
CA GLU A 70 -11.46 -10.72 -4.19
C GLU A 70 -10.51 -10.27 -5.29
N GLN A 71 -9.23 -10.06 -4.96
CA GLN A 71 -8.20 -9.74 -5.95
C GLN A 71 -8.07 -10.87 -6.97
N LEU A 72 -7.95 -12.12 -6.50
CA LEU A 72 -7.86 -13.30 -7.35
C LEU A 72 -9.10 -13.45 -8.24
N ARG A 73 -10.30 -13.31 -7.66
CA ARG A 73 -11.57 -13.39 -8.39
C ARG A 73 -11.67 -12.36 -9.52
N ARG A 74 -11.16 -11.15 -9.32
CA ARG A 74 -11.16 -10.09 -10.34
C ARG A 74 -10.11 -10.33 -11.42
N LEU A 75 -8.91 -10.79 -11.03
CA LEU A 75 -7.87 -11.22 -11.97
C LEU A 75 -8.39 -12.34 -12.88
N ASP A 76 -9.07 -13.35 -12.34
CA ASP A 76 -9.70 -14.44 -13.10
C ASP A 76 -10.74 -13.96 -14.12
N ARG A 77 -11.37 -12.81 -13.87
CA ARG A 77 -12.37 -12.19 -14.76
C ARG A 77 -11.78 -11.16 -15.73
N GLY A 78 -10.46 -10.94 -15.68
CA GLY A 78 -9.78 -9.93 -16.50
C GLY A 78 -10.07 -8.48 -16.09
N VAL A 79 -10.55 -8.27 -14.86
CA VAL A 79 -10.88 -6.93 -14.32
C VAL A 79 -10.15 -6.66 -12.99
N GLY A 80 -9.04 -7.37 -12.76
CA GLY A 80 -8.19 -7.21 -11.57
C GLY A 80 -7.44 -5.87 -11.56
N PRO A 81 -6.80 -5.53 -10.42
CA PRO A 81 -5.96 -4.36 -10.31
C PRO A 81 -4.68 -4.51 -11.13
N GLU A 82 -4.08 -3.38 -11.52
CA GLU A 82 -2.79 -3.35 -12.23
C GLU A 82 -1.63 -3.71 -11.29
N LEU A 83 -1.69 -3.29 -10.02
CA LEU A 83 -0.72 -3.67 -9.00
C LEU A 83 -1.33 -4.73 -8.07
N VAL A 84 -0.70 -5.90 -8.06
CA VAL A 84 -1.14 -7.07 -7.30
C VAL A 84 -0.30 -7.20 -6.04
N ILE A 85 -0.96 -7.22 -4.88
CA ILE A 85 -0.29 -7.49 -3.60
C ILE A 85 -0.54 -8.92 -3.19
N SER A 86 0.54 -9.66 -2.88
CA SER A 86 0.45 -11.02 -2.37
C SER A 86 1.22 -11.15 -1.06
N PRO A 87 0.64 -11.77 -0.01
CA PRO A 87 1.34 -12.01 1.24
C PRO A 87 2.49 -13.00 1.07
N GLN A 88 2.43 -13.89 0.07
CA GLN A 88 3.46 -14.88 -0.24
C GLN A 88 3.51 -15.13 -1.76
N PRO A 89 4.66 -15.53 -2.33
CA PRO A 89 4.72 -15.98 -3.72
C PRO A 89 3.84 -17.23 -3.92
N ASP A 90 2.75 -17.10 -4.66
CA ASP A 90 1.93 -18.23 -5.11
C ASP A 90 2.24 -18.49 -6.59
N SER A 91 2.73 -19.70 -6.89
CA SER A 91 3.05 -20.11 -8.26
C SER A 91 1.86 -20.02 -9.22
N ASN A 92 0.62 -20.22 -8.75
CA ASN A 92 -0.57 -20.14 -9.60
C ASN A 92 -0.92 -18.70 -9.95
N LEU A 93 -0.89 -17.80 -8.95
CA LEU A 93 -1.02 -16.35 -9.16
C LEU A 93 0.04 -15.87 -10.17
N VAL A 94 1.30 -16.22 -9.89
CA VAL A 94 2.46 -15.74 -10.65
C VAL A 94 2.39 -16.17 -12.11
N LYS A 95 2.20 -17.47 -12.36
CA LYS A 95 2.19 -18.02 -13.73
C LYS A 95 1.03 -17.51 -14.57
N LYS A 96 -0.09 -17.18 -13.93
CA LYS A 96 -1.32 -16.80 -14.62
C LYS A 96 -1.46 -15.29 -14.86
N PHE A 97 -0.97 -14.46 -13.93
CA PHE A 97 -1.33 -13.05 -13.92
C PHE A 97 -0.16 -12.06 -13.82
N LEU A 98 1.01 -12.48 -13.35
CA LEU A 98 2.08 -11.52 -13.04
C LEU A 98 3.07 -11.36 -14.18
N LEU A 99 3.49 -10.11 -14.39
CA LEU A 99 4.55 -9.76 -15.33
C LEU A 99 5.92 -10.16 -14.77
N ASP A 100 6.76 -10.74 -15.61
CA ASP A 100 8.18 -10.94 -15.30
C ASP A 100 8.89 -9.58 -15.27
N ILE A 101 9.39 -9.20 -14.10
CA ILE A 101 10.07 -7.92 -13.85
C ILE A 101 11.58 -8.09 -13.61
N SER A 102 12.15 -9.25 -13.96
CA SER A 102 13.55 -9.59 -13.67
C SER A 102 14.54 -8.52 -14.17
N ASP A 103 14.30 -7.97 -15.37
CA ASP A 103 15.20 -7.00 -16.03
C ASP A 103 14.83 -5.53 -15.76
N THR A 104 14.05 -5.25 -14.71
CA THR A 104 13.66 -3.87 -14.37
C THR A 104 14.64 -3.22 -13.40
N LYS A 105 14.70 -1.88 -13.40
CA LYS A 105 15.44 -1.13 -12.37
C LYS A 105 14.88 -1.38 -10.97
N ALA A 106 13.58 -1.66 -10.85
CA ALA A 106 12.92 -1.89 -9.59
C ALA A 106 13.35 -3.21 -8.93
N SER A 107 13.46 -4.30 -9.69
CA SER A 107 13.94 -5.59 -9.15
C SER A 107 15.41 -5.54 -8.70
N ALA A 108 16.23 -4.73 -9.36
CA ALA A 108 17.64 -4.55 -9.05
C ALA A 108 17.90 -3.64 -7.82
N ALA A 109 16.88 -2.95 -7.31
CA ALA A 109 17.03 -2.01 -6.19
C ALA A 109 17.08 -2.68 -4.81
N TYR A 110 16.79 -3.98 -4.72
CA TYR A 110 16.68 -4.72 -3.46
C TYR A 110 17.88 -5.66 -3.22
N ASP A 111 18.11 -6.01 -1.96
CA ASP A 111 19.14 -6.99 -1.59
C ASP A 111 18.89 -8.34 -2.26
N GLY A 112 19.96 -8.90 -2.85
CA GLY A 112 19.88 -10.15 -3.61
C GLY A 112 19.43 -11.35 -2.77
N THR A 113 19.71 -11.37 -1.47
CA THR A 113 19.30 -12.45 -0.56
C THR A 113 17.78 -12.46 -0.39
N ILE A 114 17.19 -11.28 -0.15
CA ILE A 114 15.74 -11.12 -0.02
C ILE A 114 15.06 -11.47 -1.35
N MET A 115 15.58 -10.95 -2.46
CA MET A 115 15.01 -11.20 -3.77
C MET A 115 15.11 -12.67 -4.19
N ASN A 116 16.18 -13.37 -3.84
CA ASN A 116 16.34 -14.79 -4.16
C ASN A 116 15.26 -15.66 -3.50
N ALA A 117 14.81 -15.32 -2.29
CA ALA A 117 13.72 -16.03 -1.62
C ALA A 117 12.36 -15.84 -2.32
N LEU A 118 12.19 -14.77 -3.10
CA LEU A 118 10.96 -14.45 -3.83
C LEU A 118 10.97 -14.92 -5.29
N LYS A 119 12.11 -15.44 -5.79
CA LYS A 119 12.22 -15.93 -7.16
C LYS A 119 11.40 -17.19 -7.37
N LEU A 120 10.73 -17.25 -8.51
CA LEU A 120 10.07 -18.46 -9.00
C LEU A 120 10.72 -18.84 -10.33
N GLU A 121 11.26 -20.04 -10.39
CA GLU A 121 11.96 -20.56 -11.59
C GLU A 121 13.07 -19.61 -12.08
N GLY A 122 13.77 -18.96 -11.14
CA GLY A 122 14.87 -18.02 -11.42
C GLY A 122 14.44 -16.60 -11.78
N LYS A 123 13.13 -16.35 -11.91
CA LYS A 123 12.56 -15.06 -12.33
C LYS A 123 11.95 -14.29 -11.16
N THR A 124 11.91 -12.97 -11.29
CA THR A 124 11.32 -12.06 -10.31
C THR A 124 9.98 -11.55 -10.83
N TYR A 125 8.94 -11.70 -9.99
CA TYR A 125 7.56 -11.27 -10.28
C TYR A 125 6.98 -10.35 -9.20
N LEU A 126 7.57 -10.36 -8.01
CA LEU A 126 7.11 -9.64 -6.83
C LEU A 126 8.27 -8.85 -6.23
N LEU A 127 7.97 -7.67 -5.71
CA LEU A 127 8.91 -6.88 -4.92
C LEU A 127 8.51 -7.00 -3.44
N PRO A 128 9.49 -7.14 -2.52
CA PRO A 128 9.19 -7.17 -1.10
C PRO A 128 8.70 -5.80 -0.64
N LEU A 129 7.51 -5.77 -0.02
CA LEU A 129 7.09 -4.65 0.83
C LEU A 129 7.82 -4.73 2.19
N PRO A 130 7.84 -3.64 2.98
CA PRO A 130 8.45 -3.65 4.32
C PRO A 130 7.98 -4.87 5.11
N GLY A 131 8.95 -5.65 5.62
CA GLY A 131 8.70 -6.94 6.24
C GLY A 131 7.74 -6.84 7.43
N VAL A 132 6.88 -7.83 7.59
CA VAL A 132 6.03 -7.99 8.77
C VAL A 132 6.79 -8.90 9.74
N TYR A 133 7.12 -8.41 10.95
CA TYR A 133 7.80 -9.21 11.96
C TYR A 133 6.79 -9.77 12.96
N SER A 134 6.93 -11.04 13.33
CA SER A 134 6.24 -11.57 14.50
C SER A 134 7.18 -11.54 15.69
N GLY A 135 6.71 -11.05 16.83
CA GLY A 135 7.53 -10.91 18.03
C GLY A 135 6.74 -11.02 19.33
N TYR A 136 7.45 -11.22 20.42
CA TYR A 136 6.90 -11.12 21.76
C TYR A 136 7.09 -9.68 22.28
N ILE A 137 6.03 -9.11 22.85
CA ILE A 137 6.10 -7.89 23.66
C ILE A 137 5.96 -8.33 25.10
N ILE A 138 7.00 -8.07 25.92
CA ILE A 138 7.07 -8.53 27.30
C ILE A 138 7.08 -7.31 28.24
N ASN A 139 6.31 -7.38 29.32
CA ASN A 139 6.40 -6.39 30.39
C ASN A 139 7.53 -6.73 31.39
N GLU A 140 8.69 -6.11 31.20
CA GLU A 140 9.90 -6.36 32.01
C GLU A 140 9.66 -6.15 33.53
N THR A 141 8.80 -5.21 33.91
CA THR A 141 8.50 -4.93 35.32
C THR A 141 7.82 -6.11 36.03
N LEU A 142 7.08 -6.97 35.30
CA LEU A 142 6.49 -8.17 35.89
C LEU A 142 7.58 -9.20 36.25
N PHE A 143 8.59 -9.34 35.40
CA PHE A 143 9.73 -10.22 35.62
C PHE A 143 10.58 -9.75 36.80
N GLU A 144 10.86 -8.44 36.88
CA GLU A 144 11.56 -7.83 38.02
C GLU A 144 10.83 -8.08 39.34
N ARG A 145 9.52 -7.85 39.40
CA ARG A 145 8.70 -8.08 40.60
C ARG A 145 8.69 -9.55 41.03
N ALA A 146 8.79 -10.46 40.08
CA ALA A 146 8.86 -11.88 40.33
C ALA A 146 10.28 -12.37 40.66
N GLY A 147 11.32 -11.54 40.51
CA GLY A 147 12.71 -11.95 40.65
C GLY A 147 13.19 -12.87 39.52
N LEU A 148 12.57 -12.77 38.35
CA LEU A 148 12.86 -13.61 37.18
C LEU A 148 13.81 -12.90 36.22
N ALA A 149 14.70 -13.68 35.60
CA ALA A 149 15.50 -13.21 34.48
C ALA A 149 14.67 -13.13 33.19
N MET A 150 15.05 -12.25 32.28
CA MET A 150 14.43 -12.18 30.95
C MET A 150 14.72 -13.47 30.17
N PRO A 151 13.73 -14.03 29.47
CA PRO A 151 13.88 -15.30 28.78
C PRO A 151 14.70 -15.13 27.49
N ALA A 152 15.65 -16.03 27.26
CA ALA A 152 16.47 -16.04 26.04
C ALA A 152 15.87 -16.90 24.92
N ASN A 153 14.84 -17.70 25.22
CA ASN A 153 14.18 -18.60 24.29
C ASN A 153 12.73 -18.91 24.72
N ASN A 154 11.98 -19.58 23.83
CA ASN A 154 10.56 -19.86 24.06
C ASN A 154 10.30 -20.78 25.26
N THR A 155 11.23 -21.70 25.57
CA THR A 155 11.07 -22.59 26.73
C THR A 155 11.14 -21.79 28.02
N GLU A 156 12.14 -20.91 28.14
CA GLU A 156 12.28 -20.01 29.28
C GLU A 156 11.11 -19.04 29.39
N LEU A 157 10.61 -18.52 28.26
CA LEU A 157 9.43 -17.65 28.24
C LEU A 157 8.20 -18.37 28.81
N VAL A 158 7.91 -19.59 28.36
CA VAL A 158 6.77 -20.36 28.86
C VAL A 158 6.92 -20.67 30.36
N SER A 159 8.12 -21.04 30.81
CA SER A 159 8.39 -21.27 32.23
C SER A 159 8.18 -20.01 33.07
N ALA A 160 8.67 -18.85 32.62
CA ALA A 160 8.49 -17.59 33.32
C ALA A 160 7.02 -17.16 33.36
N LEU A 161 6.28 -17.31 32.26
CA LEU A 161 4.83 -17.03 32.23
C LEU A 161 4.07 -17.96 33.19
N ALA A 162 4.42 -19.24 33.28
CA ALA A 162 3.80 -20.13 34.26
C ALA A 162 4.04 -19.65 35.71
N GLU A 163 5.27 -19.26 36.03
CA GLU A 163 5.60 -18.75 37.36
C GLU A 163 4.93 -17.40 37.68
N LEU A 164 4.85 -16.49 36.71
CA LEU A 164 4.11 -15.23 36.86
C LEU A 164 2.64 -15.49 37.16
N LYS A 165 2.02 -16.47 36.48
CA LYS A 165 0.65 -16.89 36.74
C LYS A 165 0.45 -17.44 38.14
N GLU A 166 1.37 -18.30 38.62
CA GLU A 166 1.34 -18.82 39.99
C GLU A 166 1.44 -17.69 41.04
N LYS A 167 2.18 -16.62 40.73
CA LYS A 167 2.32 -15.42 41.58
C LYS A 167 1.17 -14.41 41.43
N GLY A 168 0.19 -14.68 40.57
CA GLY A 168 -0.92 -13.75 40.34
C GLY A 168 -0.53 -12.49 39.54
N LEU A 169 0.59 -12.52 38.81
CA LEU A 169 1.14 -11.37 38.09
C LEU A 169 0.78 -11.43 36.60
N GLY A 170 0.37 -10.29 36.03
CA GLY A 170 0.10 -10.15 34.59
C GLY A 170 -1.18 -10.84 34.12
N LEU A 171 -2.08 -11.21 35.03
CA LEU A 171 -3.31 -11.93 34.69
C LEU A 171 -4.41 -10.97 34.23
N GLY A 172 -5.04 -11.30 33.10
CA GLY A 172 -6.32 -10.72 32.69
C GLY A 172 -7.48 -11.23 33.55
N GLU A 173 -8.68 -10.69 33.30
CA GLU A 173 -9.92 -11.11 33.97
C GLU A 173 -10.25 -12.59 33.75
N ASP A 174 -9.71 -13.19 32.69
CA ASP A 174 -9.82 -14.60 32.32
C ASP A 174 -8.76 -15.49 32.99
N ASN A 175 -7.92 -14.93 33.87
CA ASN A 175 -6.83 -15.64 34.54
C ASN A 175 -5.75 -16.17 33.56
N ILE A 176 -5.57 -15.49 32.43
CA ILE A 176 -4.54 -15.75 31.43
C ILE A 176 -3.55 -14.57 31.42
N ASN A 177 -2.25 -14.87 31.36
CA ASN A 177 -1.16 -13.89 31.28
C ASN A 177 -0.45 -13.92 29.92
N PHE A 178 -1.19 -14.29 28.88
CA PHE A 178 -0.72 -14.37 27.51
C PHE A 178 -1.87 -14.03 26.59
N SER A 179 -1.67 -13.06 25.71
CA SER A 179 -2.65 -12.63 24.73
C SER A 179 -2.02 -12.47 23.37
N ILE A 180 -2.83 -12.59 22.32
CA ILE A 180 -2.43 -12.30 20.95
C ILE A 180 -3.07 -10.96 20.60
N MET A 181 -2.25 -9.97 20.30
CA MET A 181 -2.72 -8.69 19.81
C MET A 181 -2.19 -8.44 18.41
N SER A 182 -3.12 -8.31 17.47
CA SER A 182 -2.85 -7.82 16.14
C SER A 182 -3.05 -6.30 16.15
N ASP A 183 -1.96 -5.53 16.12
CA ASP A 183 -2.04 -4.08 15.93
C ASP A 183 -2.08 -3.78 14.43
N TYR A 184 -3.29 -3.54 13.90
CA TYR A 184 -3.53 -3.42 12.47
C TYR A 184 -3.20 -2.05 11.86
N ASN A 185 -2.89 -1.02 12.66
CA ASN A 185 -2.96 0.35 12.14
C ASN A 185 -1.62 1.05 11.91
N THR A 186 -0.50 0.66 12.54
CA THR A 186 0.79 1.36 12.30
C THR A 186 2.06 0.53 12.52
N SER A 187 1.95 -0.73 12.93
CA SER A 187 3.07 -1.43 13.58
C SER A 187 3.41 -2.73 12.86
N VAL A 188 4.69 -3.05 12.84
CA VAL A 188 5.35 -3.98 11.94
C VAL A 188 5.13 -5.46 12.33
N GLY A 189 3.88 -5.88 12.52
CA GLY A 189 3.43 -7.28 12.51
C GLY A 189 2.62 -7.81 13.70
N MET A 190 2.67 -9.12 13.91
CA MET A 190 1.81 -9.84 14.87
C MET A 190 2.55 -9.98 16.21
N PHE A 191 1.92 -9.53 17.30
CA PHE A 191 2.55 -9.52 18.60
C PHE A 191 1.86 -10.47 19.58
N TYR A 192 2.68 -11.22 20.29
CA TYR A 192 2.27 -11.99 21.45
C TYR A 192 2.60 -11.17 22.69
N VAL A 193 1.59 -10.85 23.51
CA VAL A 193 1.71 -9.99 24.69
C VAL A 193 1.67 -10.89 25.94
N GLY A 194 2.67 -10.76 26.81
CA GLY A 194 2.76 -11.48 28.09
C GLY A 194 3.40 -10.64 29.19
#